data_AF-A0A6G3X0S9-F1
#
_entry.id   AF-A0A6G3X0S9-F1
#
_cell.length_a   1.000
_cell.length_b   1.000
_cell.length_c   1.000
_cell.angle_alpha   90.00
_cell.angle_beta   90.00
_cell.angle_gamma   90.00
#
_symmetry.space_group_name_H-M   'P 1'
#
loop_
_entity.id
_entity.type
_entity.pdbx_description
1 polymer ?
#
loop_
_entity_poly.entity_id
_entity_poly.type
_entity_poly.pdbx_seq_one_letter_code
_entity_poly.pdbx_strand_id
1 'polypeptide(L)' 'MRLMIAEDSTLLREGLVRLLAEEGHEVLGAFGDAG' A
#
# COMPACT_ATOMS: atom_id res chain seq x y z
N MET A 1 10.57 6.47 -3.33
CA MET A 1 9.98 6.17 -4.66
C MET A 1 8.47 6.32 -4.60
N ARG A 2 7.76 6.46 -5.73
CA ARG A 2 6.30 6.67 -5.76
C ARG A 2 5.61 5.41 -6.28
N LEU A 3 4.63 4.89 -5.55
CA LEU A 3 4.03 3.60 -5.88
C LEU A 3 2.55 3.52 -5.47
N MET A 4 1.83 2.59 -6.09
CA MET A 4 0.45 2.22 -5.77
C MET A 4 0.42 0.77 -5.30
N ILE A 5 -0.45 0.47 -4.34
CA ILE A 5 -0.62 -0.89 -3.81
C ILE A 5 -1.98 -1.41 -4.26
N ALA A 6 -2.00 -2.57 -4.90
CA ALA A 6 -3.20 -3.34 -5.18
C ALA A 6 -3.05 -4.68 -4.44
N GLU A 7 -3.77 -4.83 -3.33
CA GLU A 7 -3.66 -6.00 -2.46
C GLU A 7 -5.00 -6.27 -1.76
N ASP A 8 -5.54 -7.48 -1.94
CA ASP A 8 -6.88 -7.84 -1.49
C ASP A 8 -6.96 -8.05 0.04
N SER A 9 -5.87 -8.50 0.67
CA SER A 9 -5.81 -8.64 2.12
C SER A 9 -5.66 -7.28 2.80
N THR A 10 -6.70 -6.86 3.54
CA THR A 10 -6.68 -5.60 4.31
C THR A 10 -5.49 -5.51 5.26
N LEU A 11 -5.18 -6.60 5.98
CA LEU A 11 -4.06 -6.59 6.93
C LEU A 11 -2.73 -6.40 6.22
N LEU A 12 -2.51 -7.10 5.10
CA LEU A 12 -1.27 -6.99 4.33
C LEU A 12 -1.15 -5.60 3.70
N ARG A 13 -2.22 -5.09 3.09
CA ARG A 13 -2.25 -3.75 2.48
C ARG A 13 -1.87 -2.67 3.48
N GLU A 14 -2.49 -2.65 4.65
CA GLU A 14 -2.17 -1.68 5.70
C GLU A 14 -0.75 -1.86 6.27
N GLY A 15 -0.27 -3.11 6.35
CA GLY A 15 1.11 -3.41 6.77
C GLY A 15 2.13 -2.85 5.78
N LEU A 16 1.90 -3.07 4.48
CA LEU A 16 2.76 -2.57 3.40
C LEU A 16 2.77 -1.05 3.33
N VAL A 17 1.62 -0.38 3.49
CA VAL A 17 1.56 1.09 3.53
C VAL A 17 2.46 1.64 4.64
N ARG A 18 2.38 1.07 5.85
CA ARG A 18 3.19 1.50 7.00
C ARG A 18 4.67 1.28 6.77
N LEU A 19 5.04 0.06 6.38
CA LEU A 19 6.43 -0.29 6.10
C LEU A 19 7.05 0.62 5.02
N LEU A 20 6.35 0.81 3.90
CA LEU A 20 6.86 1.61 2.79
C LEU A 20 6.97 3.10 3.16
N ALA A 21 6.06 3.62 3.99
CA ALA A 21 6.15 4.99 4.50
C ALA A 21 7.36 5.17 5.43
N GLU A 22 7.63 4.20 6.32
CA GLU A 22 8.81 4.19 7.20
C GLU A 22 10.12 4.18 6.41
N GLU A 23 10.15 3.45 5.30
CA GLU A 23 11.29 3.38 4.36
C GLU A 23 11.39 4.62 3.42
N GLY A 24 10.52 5.63 3.58
CA GLY A 24 10.56 6.87 2.81
C GLY A 24 9.98 6.79 1.40
N HIS A 25 9.13 5.80 1.13
CA HIS A 25 8.36 5.72 -0.11
C HIS A 25 7.01 6.45 0.02
N GLU A 26 6.58 7.07 -1.08
CA GLU A 26 5.28 7.73 -1.19
C GLU A 26 4.26 6.74 -1.79
N VAL A 27 3.24 6.38 -1.01
CA VAL A 27 2.11 5.56 -1.48
C VAL A 27 1.01 6.48 -1.99
N LEU A 28 0.79 6.49 -3.29
CA LEU A 28 -0.19 7.35 -3.96
C LEU A 28 -1.63 6.82 -3.83
N GLY A 29 -1.78 5.54 -3.50
CA GLY A 29 -3.07 4.88 -3.32
C GLY A 29 -2.90 3.41 -2.92
N ALA A 30 -3.85 2.89 -2.15
CA ALA A 30 -3.91 1.50 -1.73
C ALA A 30 -5.33 0.96 -1.97
N PHE A 31 -5.44 -0.01 -2.87
CA PHE A 31 -6.69 -0.57 -3.37
C PHE A 31 -6.79 -2.05 -2.97
N GLY A 32 -8.00 -2.53 -2.67
CA GLY A 32 -8.23 -3.89 -2.16
C GLY A 32 -9.25 -4.73 -2.93
N ASP A 33 -9.85 -4.18 -3.97
CA ASP A 33 -10.64 -4.93 -4.94
C ASP A 33 -10.64 -4.11 -6.24
N ALA A 34 -10.89 -4.76 -7.37
CA ALA A 34 -11.02 -4.14 -8.69
C ALA A 34 -12.48 -3.92 -9.12
N GLY A 35 -13.43 -4.10 -8.20
CA GLY A 35 -14.87 -3.92 -8.41
C GLY A 35 -15.32 -2.50 -8.69
#